data_AF-A0A9E3XEW7-F1
#
_entry.id   AF-A0A9E3XEW7-F1
#
_cell.length_a   1.000
_cell.length_b   1.000
_cell.length_c   1.000
_cell.angle_alpha   90.00
_cell.angle_beta   90.00
_cell.angle_gamma   90.00
#
_symmetry.space_group_name_H-M   'P 1'
#
loop_
_entity.id
_entity.type
_entity.pdbx_description
1 polymer ?
#
loop_
_entity_poly.entity_id
_entity_poly.type
_entity_poly.pdbx_seq_one_letter_code
_entity_poly.pdbx_strand_id
1 'polypeptide(L)'
;MKPALFHLIAVAAFTALLFYYPHALVNPGELLEGHREIRNDCLACHAPFGGTPAEKCAACHPPAQIGVMSVAGTSLPAAAEKVQFHQHLAEIPCADCHSDHRGAAALQISGKFSHQLFPANLRNDCAGCHRQQRPADQLHPQLAENCAACHRTDGWRPASFD
;
A
#
# COMPACT_ATOMS: atom_id res chain seq x y z
N MET A 1 -3.23 -35.96 40.18
CA MET A 1 -4.29 -35.47 39.25
C MET A 1 -4.35 -36.40 38.06
N LYS A 2 -5.54 -36.80 37.59
CA LYS A 2 -5.66 -37.60 36.36
C LYS A 2 -5.10 -36.77 35.20
N PRO A 3 -4.24 -37.32 34.32
CA PRO A 3 -3.58 -36.54 33.27
C PRO A 3 -4.56 -35.74 32.41
N ALA A 4 -5.76 -36.27 32.14
CA ALA A 4 -6.81 -35.57 31.41
C ALA A 4 -7.29 -34.25 32.04
N LEU A 5 -7.39 -34.18 33.38
CA LEU A 5 -7.84 -32.96 34.08
C LEU A 5 -6.82 -31.83 33.94
N PHE A 6 -5.53 -32.16 33.98
CA PHE A 6 -4.45 -31.18 33.79
C PHE A 6 -4.49 -30.59 32.38
N HIS A 7 -4.69 -31.42 31.35
CA HIS A 7 -4.75 -30.96 29.96
C HIS A 7 -5.96 -30.05 29.72
N LEU A 8 -7.13 -30.37 30.29
CA LEU A 8 -8.32 -29.53 30.18
C LEU A 8 -8.12 -28.15 30.84
N ILE A 9 -7.50 -28.11 32.02
CA ILE A 9 -7.18 -26.85 32.71
C ILE A 9 -6.18 -26.03 31.88
N ALA A 10 -5.15 -26.67 31.33
CA ALA A 10 -4.16 -26.00 30.50
C ALA A 10 -4.76 -25.40 29.22
N VAL A 11 -5.62 -26.14 28.52
CA VAL A 11 -6.35 -25.64 27.34
C VAL A 11 -7.26 -24.49 27.71
N ALA A 12 -8.07 -24.63 28.77
CA ALA A 12 -8.97 -23.55 29.21
C ALA A 12 -8.20 -22.28 29.61
N ALA A 13 -7.09 -22.42 30.32
CA ALA A 13 -6.22 -21.29 30.68
C ALA A 13 -5.60 -20.63 29.44
N PHE A 14 -5.14 -21.42 28.46
CA PHE A 14 -4.59 -20.89 27.21
C PHE A 14 -5.65 -20.18 26.37
N THR A 15 -6.86 -20.75 26.24
CA THR A 15 -7.99 -20.11 25.55
C THR A 15 -8.38 -18.80 26.24
N ALA A 16 -8.42 -18.78 27.57
CA ALA A 16 -8.67 -17.55 28.32
C ALA A 16 -7.58 -16.50 28.06
N LEU A 17 -6.30 -16.89 28.10
CA LEU A 17 -5.18 -16.00 27.80
C LEU A 17 -5.26 -15.40 26.40
N LEU A 18 -5.60 -16.21 25.38
CA LEU A 18 -5.78 -15.71 24.01
C LEU A 18 -6.96 -14.72 23.90
N PHE A 19 -8.04 -14.94 24.63
CA PHE A 19 -9.22 -14.07 24.61
C PHE A 19 -9.00 -12.75 25.37
N TYR A 20 -8.34 -12.80 26.53
CA TYR A 20 -8.12 -11.62 27.39
C TYR A 20 -6.84 -10.84 27.04
N TYR A 21 -5.84 -11.48 26.43
CA TYR A 21 -4.55 -10.89 26.06
C TYR A 21 -4.15 -11.13 24.59
N PRO A 22 -5.03 -10.88 23.61
CA PRO A 22 -4.73 -11.15 22.20
C PRO A 22 -3.56 -10.29 21.68
N HIS A 23 -3.39 -9.09 22.22
CA HIS A 23 -2.31 -8.18 21.85
C HIS A 23 -0.92 -8.71 22.25
N ALA A 24 -0.79 -9.44 23.37
CA ALA A 24 0.49 -9.97 23.83
C ALA A 24 0.87 -11.30 23.18
N LEU A 25 -0.12 -12.05 22.70
CA LEU A 25 0.06 -13.43 22.23
C LEU A 25 -0.14 -13.61 20.72
N VAL A 26 -0.93 -12.75 20.06
CA VAL A 26 -1.30 -12.89 18.65
C VAL A 26 -0.86 -11.68 17.82
N ASN A 27 -0.90 -10.47 18.38
CA ASN A 27 -0.57 -9.27 17.63
C ASN A 27 0.96 -9.14 17.40
N PRO A 28 1.43 -9.12 16.13
CA PRO A 28 2.86 -9.03 15.83
C PRO A 28 3.48 -7.65 16.11
N GLY A 29 2.68 -6.63 16.46
CA GLY A 29 3.14 -5.32 16.85
C GLY A 29 2.07 -4.23 16.76
N GLU A 30 2.39 -3.04 17.24
CA GLU A 30 1.45 -1.91 17.20
C GLU A 30 1.09 -1.52 15.76
N LEU A 31 -0.18 -1.15 15.55
CA LEU A 31 -0.67 -0.63 14.27
C LEU A 31 -0.17 0.80 14.03
N LEU A 32 -0.25 1.25 12.78
CA LEU A 32 -0.03 2.64 12.44
C LEU A 32 -1.05 3.54 13.17
N GLU A 33 -0.68 4.79 13.50
CA GLU A 33 -1.54 5.75 14.21
C GLU A 33 -2.95 5.82 13.60
N GLY A 34 -3.04 5.91 12.26
CA GLY A 34 -4.31 6.01 11.54
C GLY A 34 -5.21 4.77 11.63
N HIS A 35 -4.68 3.62 12.06
CA HIS A 35 -5.44 2.38 12.23
C HIS A 35 -5.61 1.96 13.69
N ARG A 36 -5.17 2.78 14.66
CA ARG A 36 -5.26 2.43 16.08
C ARG A 36 -6.68 2.21 16.57
N GLU A 37 -7.67 2.84 15.96
CA GLU A 37 -9.08 2.69 16.32
C GLU A 37 -9.61 1.27 16.02
N ILE A 38 -9.06 0.60 15.02
CA ILE A 38 -9.44 -0.78 14.62
C ILE A 38 -8.52 -1.85 15.21
N ARG A 39 -7.62 -1.51 16.15
CA ARG A 39 -6.61 -2.44 16.70
C ARG A 39 -7.17 -3.72 17.35
N ASN A 40 -8.43 -3.67 17.79
CA ASN A 40 -9.10 -4.81 18.41
C ASN A 40 -9.99 -5.60 17.42
N ASP A 41 -10.15 -5.10 16.20
CA ASP A 41 -10.90 -5.78 15.13
C ASP A 41 -9.92 -6.33 14.09
N CYS A 42 -9.27 -7.45 14.42
CA CYS A 42 -8.30 -8.09 13.53
C CYS A 42 -8.93 -8.46 12.16
N LEU A 43 -10.22 -8.77 12.17
CA LEU A 43 -10.97 -9.13 10.97
C LEU A 43 -11.33 -7.92 10.11
N ALA A 44 -11.07 -6.68 10.54
CA ALA A 44 -11.14 -5.52 9.66
C ALA A 44 -10.20 -5.66 8.46
N CYS A 45 -9.00 -6.22 8.69
CA CYS A 45 -7.96 -6.40 7.66
C CYS A 45 -7.71 -7.86 7.28
N HIS A 46 -7.89 -8.80 8.20
CA HIS A 46 -7.64 -10.22 7.92
C HIS A 46 -8.91 -10.98 7.50
N ALA A 47 -8.73 -11.91 6.56
CA ALA A 47 -9.69 -12.98 6.29
C ALA A 47 -9.33 -14.22 7.13
N PRO A 48 -10.31 -14.92 7.73
CA PRO A 48 -10.06 -16.17 8.43
C PRO A 48 -9.31 -17.16 7.53
N PHE A 49 -8.12 -17.59 7.97
CA PHE A 49 -7.24 -18.51 7.22
C PHE A 49 -6.81 -18.01 5.83
N GLY A 50 -7.00 -16.72 5.52
CA GLY A 50 -6.79 -16.15 4.19
C GLY A 50 -5.87 -14.91 4.16
N GLY A 51 -5.13 -14.65 5.24
CA GLY A 51 -4.21 -13.50 5.30
C GLY A 51 -4.93 -12.16 5.21
N THR A 52 -4.33 -11.18 4.53
CA THR A 52 -4.85 -9.81 4.35
C THR A 52 -5.26 -9.58 2.89
N PRO A 53 -6.51 -9.84 2.51
CA PRO A 53 -6.98 -9.59 1.14
C PRO A 53 -6.96 -8.08 0.81
N ALA A 54 -6.55 -7.72 -0.41
CA ALA A 54 -6.43 -6.33 -0.86
C ALA A 54 -7.77 -5.57 -0.80
N GLU A 55 -8.88 -6.29 -0.95
CA GLU A 55 -10.23 -5.74 -0.94
C GLU A 55 -10.59 -5.14 0.42
N LYS A 56 -10.08 -5.70 1.53
CA LYS A 56 -10.30 -5.13 2.87
C LYS A 56 -9.61 -3.78 3.02
N CYS A 57 -8.42 -3.62 2.44
CA CYS A 57 -7.75 -2.34 2.36
C CYS A 57 -8.52 -1.37 1.46
N ALA A 58 -8.92 -1.83 0.26
CA ALA A 58 -9.61 -1.04 -0.75
C ALA A 58 -11.00 -0.54 -0.31
N ALA A 59 -11.63 -1.22 0.64
CA ALA A 59 -12.92 -0.80 1.21
C ALA A 59 -12.85 0.60 1.85
N CYS A 60 -11.71 0.95 2.48
CA CYS A 60 -11.46 2.28 3.03
C CYS A 60 -10.49 3.10 2.17
N HIS A 61 -9.59 2.45 1.44
CA HIS A 61 -8.62 3.07 0.54
C HIS A 61 -8.86 2.70 -0.93
N PRO A 62 -9.92 3.22 -1.59
CA PRO A 62 -10.15 2.94 -3.00
C PRO A 62 -8.91 3.29 -3.85
N PRO A 63 -8.37 2.38 -4.68
CA PRO A 63 -7.13 2.63 -5.43
C PRO A 63 -7.15 3.91 -6.29
N ALA A 64 -8.33 4.30 -6.78
CA ALA A 64 -8.53 5.51 -7.55
C ALA A 64 -8.45 6.82 -6.73
N GLN A 65 -8.64 6.73 -5.41
CA GLN A 65 -8.70 7.88 -4.50
C GLN A 65 -7.45 8.02 -3.62
N ILE A 66 -6.58 7.01 -3.59
CA ILE A 66 -5.29 7.08 -2.88
C ILE A 66 -4.49 8.27 -3.43
N GLY A 67 -4.06 9.16 -2.53
CA GLY A 67 -3.34 10.39 -2.88
C GLY A 67 -4.23 11.55 -3.37
N VAL A 68 -5.54 11.36 -3.46
CA VAL A 68 -6.52 12.39 -3.85
C VAL A 68 -7.45 12.74 -2.70
N MET A 69 -7.89 11.74 -1.93
CA MET A 69 -8.80 11.92 -0.80
C MET A 69 -8.29 11.16 0.43
N SER A 70 -8.58 11.70 1.61
CA SER A 70 -8.43 10.97 2.86
C SER A 70 -9.60 10.00 3.06
N VAL A 71 -9.41 9.01 3.93
CA VAL A 71 -10.49 8.09 4.35
C VAL A 71 -11.66 8.83 5.02
N ALA A 72 -11.43 10.04 5.53
CA ALA A 72 -12.45 10.91 6.10
C ALA A 72 -13.23 11.72 5.04
N GLY A 73 -12.94 11.53 3.74
CA GLY A 73 -13.61 12.22 2.64
C GLY A 73 -13.07 13.61 2.33
N THR A 74 -11.97 14.02 2.97
CA THR A 74 -11.34 15.33 2.72
C THR A 74 -10.42 15.24 1.51
N SER A 75 -10.51 16.19 0.57
CA SER A 75 -9.56 16.28 -0.54
C SER A 75 -8.15 16.62 -0.03
N LEU A 76 -7.17 15.91 -0.56
CA LEU A 76 -5.76 16.19 -0.31
C LEU A 76 -5.29 17.29 -1.28
N PRO A 77 -4.37 18.17 -0.85
CA PRO A 77 -3.79 19.15 -1.75
C PRO A 77 -3.09 18.43 -2.90
N ALA A 78 -3.34 18.89 -4.13
CA ALA A 78 -2.70 18.35 -5.32
C ALA A 78 -1.18 18.54 -5.21
N ALA A 79 -0.44 17.46 -4.98
CA ALA A 79 1.00 17.47 -5.08
C ALA A 79 1.37 17.38 -6.56
N ALA A 80 1.56 18.53 -7.23
CA ALA A 80 1.87 18.61 -8.67
C ALA A 80 3.06 17.73 -9.11
N GLU A 81 3.94 17.39 -8.18
CA GLU A 81 5.12 16.55 -8.43
C GLU A 81 4.85 15.04 -8.30
N LYS A 82 3.74 14.60 -7.69
CA LYS A 82 3.50 13.17 -7.41
C LYS A 82 2.42 12.60 -8.33
N VAL A 83 2.75 11.48 -8.97
CA VAL A 83 1.82 10.74 -9.84
C VAL A 83 0.97 9.77 -9.03
N GLN A 84 -0.31 9.66 -9.39
CA GLN A 84 -1.22 8.66 -8.84
C GLN A 84 -1.02 7.31 -9.53
N PHE A 85 -0.15 6.46 -8.98
CA PHE A 85 0.21 5.18 -9.60
C PHE A 85 -0.69 4.00 -9.18
N HIS A 86 -1.42 4.11 -8.05
CA HIS A 86 -2.27 3.03 -7.55
C HIS A 86 -3.49 2.73 -8.44
N GLN A 87 -3.88 3.66 -9.32
CA GLN A 87 -5.06 3.55 -10.18
C GLN A 87 -5.07 2.28 -11.04
N HIS A 88 -3.89 1.75 -11.35
CA HIS A 88 -3.72 0.55 -12.17
C HIS A 88 -3.09 -0.63 -11.40
N LEU A 89 -3.16 -0.64 -10.06
CA LEU A 89 -2.58 -1.68 -9.19
C LEU A 89 -3.63 -2.44 -8.35
N ALA A 90 -4.88 -2.53 -8.83
CA ALA A 90 -5.98 -3.14 -8.07
C ALA A 90 -5.77 -4.63 -7.72
N GLU A 91 -4.90 -5.33 -8.45
CA GLU A 91 -4.69 -6.78 -8.32
C GLU A 91 -3.49 -7.17 -7.44
N ILE A 92 -2.62 -6.22 -7.08
CA ILE A 92 -1.44 -6.51 -6.23
C ILE A 92 -1.82 -6.42 -4.75
N PRO A 93 -1.50 -7.43 -3.91
CA PRO A 93 -1.71 -7.34 -2.47
C PRO A 93 -1.02 -6.11 -1.87
N CYS A 94 -1.78 -5.25 -1.19
CA CYS A 94 -1.25 -4.01 -0.62
C CYS A 94 -0.10 -4.28 0.38
N ALA A 95 -0.18 -5.41 1.08
CA ALA A 95 0.79 -5.85 2.09
C ALA A 95 2.16 -6.24 1.51
N ASP A 96 2.30 -6.41 0.19
CA ASP A 96 3.60 -6.68 -0.44
C ASP A 96 4.51 -5.44 -0.40
N CYS A 97 3.91 -4.25 -0.40
CA CYS A 97 4.62 -2.98 -0.31
C CYS A 97 4.44 -2.30 1.06
N HIS A 98 3.28 -2.45 1.69
CA HIS A 98 2.95 -1.80 2.96
C HIS A 98 2.96 -2.78 4.13
N SER A 99 3.29 -2.26 5.31
CA SER A 99 3.12 -2.97 6.57
C SER A 99 2.30 -2.08 7.50
N ASP A 100 1.59 -2.68 8.47
CA ASP A 100 0.86 -1.91 9.48
C ASP A 100 1.32 -2.19 10.92
N HIS A 101 1.60 -3.45 11.24
CA HIS A 101 2.04 -3.93 12.57
C HIS A 101 3.45 -3.47 13.01
N ARG A 102 4.01 -2.46 12.36
CA ARG A 102 5.31 -1.87 12.69
C ARG A 102 5.19 -0.44 13.23
N GLY A 103 3.98 -0.01 13.57
CA GLY A 103 3.69 1.35 14.04
C GLY A 103 4.24 2.40 13.07
N ALA A 104 4.98 3.39 13.59
CA ALA A 104 5.60 4.43 12.76
C ALA A 104 6.61 3.89 11.72
N ALA A 105 7.26 2.76 12.00
CA ALA A 105 8.18 2.13 11.05
C ALA A 105 7.46 1.48 9.87
N ALA A 106 6.14 1.28 9.96
CA ALA A 106 5.29 0.76 8.89
C ALA A 106 5.08 1.77 7.74
N LEU A 107 5.36 3.06 7.96
CA LEU A 107 5.38 4.09 6.92
C LEU A 107 6.51 3.89 5.89
N GLN A 108 7.46 3.00 6.17
CA GLN A 108 8.49 2.61 5.21
C GLN A 108 7.92 1.56 4.26
N ILE A 109 7.71 1.98 3.01
CA ILE A 109 7.33 1.07 1.93
C ILE A 109 8.48 0.07 1.74
N SER A 110 8.18 -1.22 1.82
CA SER A 110 9.16 -2.30 1.75
C SER A 110 9.67 -2.57 0.32
N GLY A 111 9.21 -1.78 -0.67
CA GLY A 111 9.57 -1.88 -2.08
C GLY A 111 9.78 -0.52 -2.74
N LYS A 112 10.59 -0.50 -3.80
CA LYS A 112 10.71 0.66 -4.70
C LYS A 112 9.67 0.54 -5.80
N PHE A 113 9.05 1.66 -6.17
CA PHE A 113 8.19 1.72 -7.34
C PHE A 113 8.93 1.25 -8.60
N SER A 114 8.26 0.47 -9.45
CA SER A 114 8.77 0.00 -10.73
C SER A 114 7.69 0.13 -11.81
N HIS A 115 8.03 0.73 -12.95
CA HIS A 115 7.13 0.78 -14.10
C HIS A 115 6.79 -0.62 -14.63
N GLN A 116 7.63 -1.64 -14.37
CA GLN A 116 7.39 -3.02 -14.81
C GLN A 116 6.13 -3.66 -14.21
N LEU A 117 5.56 -3.05 -13.16
CA LEU A 117 4.28 -3.46 -12.59
C LEU A 117 3.10 -3.25 -13.57
N PHE A 118 3.27 -2.46 -14.62
CA PHE A 118 2.23 -2.13 -15.59
C PHE A 118 2.41 -2.84 -16.94
N PRO A 119 1.29 -3.11 -17.66
CA PRO A 119 1.35 -3.69 -19.00
C PRO A 119 2.04 -2.73 -19.99
N ALA A 120 2.57 -3.30 -21.07
CA ALA A 120 3.43 -2.57 -22.02
C ALA A 120 2.75 -1.34 -22.65
N ASN A 121 1.45 -1.40 -22.91
CA ASN A 121 0.69 -0.26 -23.44
C ASN A 121 0.72 0.94 -22.49
N LEU A 122 0.55 0.71 -21.19
CA LEU A 122 0.57 1.77 -20.18
C LEU A 122 1.98 2.28 -19.93
N ARG A 123 2.98 1.39 -19.96
CA ARG A 123 4.40 1.79 -19.83
C ARG A 123 4.88 2.71 -20.97
N ASN A 124 4.30 2.57 -22.15
CA ASN A 124 4.62 3.38 -23.32
C ASN A 124 3.82 4.69 -23.37
N ASP A 125 2.73 4.81 -22.61
CA ASP A 125 1.94 6.04 -22.48
C ASP A 125 2.44 6.89 -21.29
N CYS A 126 3.59 7.52 -21.47
CA CYS A 126 4.20 8.34 -20.42
C CYS A 126 3.30 9.53 -20.04
N ALA A 127 2.66 10.13 -21.04
CA ALA A 127 1.83 11.32 -20.91
C ALA A 127 0.57 11.06 -20.09
N GLY A 128 -0.01 9.86 -20.17
CA GLY A 128 -1.19 9.48 -19.40
C GLY A 128 -1.04 9.71 -17.90
N CYS A 129 0.17 9.59 -17.36
CA CYS A 129 0.45 9.79 -15.94
C CYS A 129 1.35 11.01 -15.64
N HIS A 130 2.34 11.29 -16.49
CA HIS A 130 3.39 12.29 -16.21
C HIS A 130 3.17 13.66 -16.86
N ARG A 131 1.99 13.92 -17.45
CA ARG A 131 1.69 15.20 -18.11
C ARG A 131 1.93 16.43 -17.24
N GLN A 132 1.61 16.35 -15.96
CA GLN A 132 1.79 17.46 -15.01
C GLN A 132 3.27 17.67 -14.61
N GLN A 133 4.12 16.67 -14.80
CA GLN A 133 5.55 16.76 -14.51
C GLN A 133 6.35 17.32 -15.68
N ARG A 134 5.71 17.56 -16.84
CA ARG A 134 6.40 18.07 -18.03
C ARG A 134 7.00 19.45 -17.75
N PRO A 135 8.33 19.62 -17.89
CA PRO A 135 8.97 20.91 -17.70
C PRO A 135 8.42 21.98 -18.65
N ALA A 136 8.33 23.22 -18.16
CA ALA A 136 7.88 24.37 -18.94
C ALA A 136 9.06 25.09 -19.65
N ASP A 137 9.99 24.31 -20.22
CA ASP A 137 11.12 24.87 -20.99
C ASP A 137 10.78 25.03 -22.48
N GLN A 138 11.76 25.42 -23.29
CA GLN A 138 11.56 25.61 -24.72
C GLN A 138 11.46 24.30 -25.51
N LEU A 139 11.99 23.18 -25.00
CA LEU A 139 12.14 21.92 -25.72
C LEU A 139 10.92 21.01 -25.57
N HIS A 140 10.44 20.79 -24.33
CA HIS A 140 9.34 19.87 -24.04
C HIS A 140 7.98 20.23 -24.64
N PRO A 141 7.64 21.52 -24.91
CA PRO A 141 6.43 21.85 -25.65
C PRO A 141 6.52 21.54 -27.15
N GLN A 142 7.74 21.44 -27.71
CA GLN A 142 7.98 21.21 -29.14
C GLN A 142 8.01 19.72 -29.48
N LEU A 143 8.53 18.89 -28.56
CA LEU A 143 8.36 17.45 -28.64
C LEU A 143 6.96 17.12 -28.11
N ALA A 144 6.10 16.57 -28.96
CA ALA A 144 4.80 16.03 -28.55
C ALA A 144 4.97 14.87 -27.51
N GLU A 145 3.99 14.00 -27.34
CA GLU A 145 3.98 12.95 -26.29
C GLU A 145 5.03 11.81 -26.47
N ASN A 146 6.13 12.03 -27.22
CA ASN A 146 7.20 11.05 -27.44
C ASN A 146 8.29 11.13 -26.36
N CYS A 147 7.91 10.97 -25.09
CA CYS A 147 8.84 11.08 -23.95
C CYS A 147 9.97 10.04 -24.00
N ALA A 148 9.69 8.85 -24.57
CA ALA A 148 10.62 7.74 -24.67
C ALA A 148 11.79 7.98 -25.64
N ALA A 149 11.73 9.03 -26.47
CA ALA A 149 12.84 9.44 -27.32
C ALA A 149 14.07 9.84 -26.51
N CYS A 150 13.87 10.42 -25.32
CA CYS A 150 14.96 10.91 -24.48
C CYS A 150 15.00 10.27 -23.09
N HIS A 151 13.85 9.82 -22.58
CA HIS A 151 13.72 9.30 -21.23
C HIS A 151 13.46 7.80 -21.20
N ARG A 152 13.79 7.19 -20.08
CA ARG A 152 13.64 5.75 -19.83
C ARG A 152 12.85 5.55 -18.54
N THR A 153 12.31 4.35 -18.37
CA THR A 153 11.48 4.03 -17.19
C THR A 153 12.25 3.92 -15.87
N ASP A 154 13.58 3.92 -15.92
CA ASP A 154 14.48 3.97 -14.76
C ASP A 154 14.73 5.41 -14.26
N GLY A 155 14.48 6.43 -15.10
CA GLY A 155 14.49 7.82 -14.65
C GLY A 155 14.37 8.87 -15.77
N TRP A 156 13.95 10.08 -15.37
CA TRP A 156 13.96 11.26 -16.23
C TRP A 156 15.37 11.81 -16.50
N ARG A 157 16.35 11.50 -15.64
CA ARG A 157 17.74 11.92 -15.77
C ARG A 157 18.69 10.74 -15.51
N PRO A 158 19.80 10.62 -16.27
CA PRO A 158 20.15 11.42 -17.45
C PRO A 158 19.23 11.11 -18.64
N ALA A 159 18.95 12.11 -19.48
CA ALA A 159 18.33 11.88 -20.77
C ALA A 159 19.41 11.55 -21.81
N SER A 160 19.19 10.55 -22.65
CA SER A 160 20.07 10.27 -23.80
C SER A 160 19.43 10.80 -25.08
N PHE A 161 20.25 11.17 -26.06
CA PHE A 161 19.80 11.76 -27.34
C PHE A 161 20.41 11.01 -28.54
N ASP A 162 20.78 9.74 -28.36
CA ASP A 162 21.38 8.89 -29.40
C ASP A 162 20.50 8.74 -30.65
#